data_AF-A0A1E7HQY3-F1
#
_entry.id   AF-A0A1E7HQY3-F1
#
_cell.length_a   1.000
_cell.length_b   1.000
_cell.length_c   1.000
_cell.angle_alpha   90.00
_cell.angle_beta   90.00
_cell.angle_gamma   90.00
#
_symmetry.space_group_name_H-M   'P 1'
#
loop_
_entity.id
_entity.type
_entity.pdbx_description
1 polymer ?
#
loop_
_entity_poly.entity_id
_entity_poly.type
_entity_poly.pdbx_seq_one_letter_code
_entity_poly.pdbx_strand_id
1 'polypeptide(L)'
;MKLTEYEQEYLEKFFDDGSYRVESEPEHWIHGGDEGFSYCQKCCEKEVKRLTAENPAEEYSVDGGWKIEGDNTPYCEKCGKLLENTLTDYGCEVEIDHFLTNGFDVTSDLDRRSMSEVISSGGWEPFARQLFKNEDERENTLNYFDDLHRLCRSILIKIGK
;
A
#
# COMPACT_ATOMS: atom_id res chain seq x y z
N MET A 1 -5.03 -23.09 -7.37
CA MET A 1 -4.93 -23.66 -6.00
C MET A 1 -6.06 -23.14 -5.10
N LYS A 2 -7.07 -23.96 -4.74
CA LYS A 2 -8.15 -23.51 -3.83
C LYS A 2 -7.61 -23.22 -2.43
N LEU A 3 -7.98 -22.09 -1.84
CA LEU A 3 -7.74 -21.80 -0.43
C LEU A 3 -8.39 -22.85 0.46
N THR A 4 -7.69 -23.24 1.51
CA THR A 4 -8.19 -24.05 2.61
C THR A 4 -9.26 -23.27 3.40
N GLU A 5 -10.13 -24.00 4.10
CA GLU A 5 -11.11 -23.38 5.02
C GLU A 5 -10.44 -22.52 6.09
N TYR A 6 -9.23 -22.91 6.53
CA TYR A 6 -8.42 -22.15 7.48
C TYR A 6 -7.95 -20.80 6.91
N GLU A 7 -7.45 -20.78 5.68
CA GLU A 7 -7.03 -19.54 5.02
C GLU A 7 -8.23 -18.61 4.80
N GLN A 8 -9.40 -19.15 4.47
CA GLN A 8 -10.64 -18.38 4.35
C GLN A 8 -11.04 -17.75 5.69
N GLU A 9 -11.08 -18.53 6.77
CA GLU A 9 -11.43 -18.02 8.11
C GLU A 9 -10.40 -16.99 8.62
N TYR A 10 -9.11 -17.20 8.32
CA TYR A 10 -8.05 -16.25 8.67
C TYR A 10 -8.23 -14.92 7.93
N LEU A 11 -8.50 -14.96 6.63
CA LEU A 11 -8.77 -13.76 5.83
C LEU A 11 -10.00 -13.00 6.33
N GLU A 12 -11.07 -13.72 6.67
CA GLU A 12 -12.28 -13.09 7.22
C GLU A 12 -11.95 -12.30 8.50
N LYS A 13 -11.24 -12.93 9.43
CA LYS A 13 -10.77 -12.27 10.67
C LYS A 13 -9.81 -11.12 10.38
N PHE A 14 -8.90 -11.32 9.43
CA PHE A 14 -7.85 -10.38 9.06
C PHE A 14 -8.41 -9.04 8.55
N PHE A 15 -9.53 -9.08 7.84
CA PHE A 15 -10.23 -7.88 7.39
C PHE A 15 -11.18 -7.32 8.45
N ASP A 16 -11.85 -8.17 9.23
CA ASP A 16 -12.80 -7.75 10.27
C ASP A 16 -12.12 -7.00 11.43
N ASP A 17 -10.94 -7.44 11.86
CA ASP A 17 -10.21 -6.81 12.96
C ASP A 17 -9.26 -5.70 12.51
N GLY A 18 -9.17 -5.46 11.20
CA GLY A 18 -8.30 -4.45 10.61
C GLY A 18 -6.81 -4.80 10.67
N SER A 19 -6.44 -6.05 10.95
CA SER A 19 -5.04 -6.49 11.02
C SER A 19 -4.33 -6.44 9.67
N TYR A 20 -5.01 -6.19 8.55
CA TYR A 20 -4.35 -5.81 7.29
C TYR A 20 -3.58 -4.50 7.36
N ARG A 21 -3.88 -3.62 8.33
CA ARG A 21 -3.15 -2.37 8.51
C ARG A 21 -1.76 -2.64 9.06
N VAL A 22 -0.76 -2.17 8.33
CA VAL A 22 0.64 -2.24 8.73
C VAL A 22 1.05 -0.88 9.32
N GLU A 23 1.78 -0.89 10.44
CA GLU A 23 2.39 0.33 10.96
C GLU A 23 3.34 0.93 9.93
N SER A 24 3.17 2.21 9.64
CA SER A 24 4.02 2.97 8.73
C SER A 24 4.36 4.33 9.33
N GLU A 25 5.38 4.98 8.78
CA GLU A 25 5.79 6.32 9.20
C GLU A 25 5.73 7.27 8.00
N PRO A 26 5.43 8.57 8.20
CA PRO A 26 5.45 9.55 7.13
C PRO A 26 6.78 9.57 6.38
N GLU A 27 6.69 9.65 5.06
CA GLU A 27 7.84 9.81 4.19
C GLU A 27 8.49 11.19 4.33
N HIS A 28 9.82 11.21 4.30
CA HIS A 28 10.63 12.41 4.29
C HIS A 28 11.72 12.30 3.21
N TRP A 29 12.12 13.43 2.66
CA TRP A 29 13.24 13.55 1.73
C TRP A 29 14.22 14.61 2.21
N ILE A 30 15.36 14.70 1.54
CA ILE A 30 16.41 15.67 1.85
C ILE A 30 16.34 16.79 0.83
N HIS A 31 15.89 17.97 1.26
CA HIS A 31 15.96 19.16 0.42
C HIS A 31 17.41 19.65 0.30
N GLY A 32 17.78 20.16 -0.89
CA GLY A 32 19.15 20.60 -1.20
C GLY A 32 20.13 19.45 -1.43
N GLY A 33 19.65 18.20 -1.47
CA GLY A 33 20.44 16.99 -1.66
C GLY A 33 19.82 16.03 -2.67
N ASP A 34 19.77 14.75 -2.31
CA ASP A 34 19.13 13.71 -3.12
C ASP A 34 17.63 13.64 -2.79
N GLU A 35 16.82 14.29 -3.61
CA GLU A 35 15.35 14.29 -3.52
C GLU A 35 14.73 13.02 -4.11
N GLY A 36 15.54 12.06 -4.60
CA GLY A 36 15.07 10.80 -5.18
C GLY A 36 14.85 9.68 -4.16
N PHE A 37 15.29 9.85 -2.91
CA PHE A 37 15.20 8.82 -1.88
C PHE A 37 14.18 9.14 -0.79
N SER A 38 13.40 8.12 -0.44
CA SER A 38 12.45 8.14 0.67
C SER A 38 13.14 7.73 1.97
N TYR A 39 12.88 8.47 3.04
CA TYR A 39 13.40 8.18 4.38
C TYR A 39 12.30 8.25 5.43
N CYS A 40 12.44 7.46 6.49
CA CYS A 40 11.77 7.82 7.74
C CYS A 40 12.46 9.03 8.37
N GLN A 41 11.72 9.78 9.19
CA GLN A 41 12.23 11.01 9.84
C GLN A 41 13.62 10.82 10.48
N LYS A 42 13.78 9.77 11.28
CA LYS A 42 15.04 9.50 12.00
C LYS A 42 16.22 9.23 11.07
N CYS A 43 15.98 8.59 9.93
CA CYS A 43 17.03 8.31 8.96
C CYS A 43 17.33 9.56 8.13
N CYS A 44 16.31 10.34 7.77
CA CYS A 44 16.46 11.61 7.08
C CYS A 44 17.31 12.59 7.89
N GLU A 45 16.99 12.78 9.18
CA GLU A 45 17.76 13.65 10.09
C GLU A 45 19.23 13.23 10.24
N LYS A 46 19.51 11.92 10.26
CA LYS A 46 20.88 11.40 10.32
C LYS A 46 21.64 11.70 9.04
N GLU A 47 20.98 11.55 7.90
CA GLU A 47 21.59 11.77 6.60
C GLU A 47 21.85 13.25 6.34
N VAL A 48 20.91 14.14 6.70
CA VAL A 48 21.13 15.60 6.69
C VAL A 48 22.36 15.95 7.52
N LYS A 49 22.47 15.45 8.76
CA LYS A 49 23.65 15.71 9.62
C LYS A 49 24.95 15.23 8.98
N ARG A 50 24.94 14.07 8.31
CA ARG A 50 26.10 13.53 7.60
C ARG A 50 26.48 14.44 6.43
N LEU A 51 25.52 14.80 5.59
CA LEU A 51 25.73 15.66 4.42
C LEU A 51 26.22 17.06 4.81
N THR A 52 25.61 17.69 5.83
CA THR A 52 26.07 18.98 6.35
C THR A 52 27.50 18.91 6.90
N ALA A 53 27.90 17.79 7.52
CA ALA A 53 29.27 17.62 8.00
C ALA A 53 30.27 17.44 6.84
N GLU A 54 29.85 16.80 5.75
CA GLU A 54 30.69 16.58 4.55
C GLU A 54 30.81 17.85 3.69
N ASN A 55 29.72 18.60 3.51
CA ASN A 55 29.67 19.82 2.71
C ASN A 55 28.99 20.97 3.49
N PRO A 56 29.69 21.63 4.44
CA PRO A 56 29.08 22.66 5.29
C PRO A 56 28.65 23.95 4.56
N ALA A 57 29.05 24.11 3.29
CA ALA A 57 28.68 25.26 2.46
C ALA A 57 27.30 25.08 1.79
N GLU A 58 26.81 23.84 1.71
CA GLU A 58 25.50 23.50 1.17
C GLU A 58 24.44 23.49 2.28
N GLU A 59 23.22 23.83 1.93
CA GLU A 59 22.09 23.85 2.85
C GLU A 59 21.23 22.60 2.65
N TYR A 60 21.34 21.64 3.57
CA TYR A 60 20.51 20.44 3.60
C TYR A 60 19.47 20.55 4.71
N SER A 61 18.23 20.18 4.41
CA SER A 61 17.16 20.12 5.41
C SER A 61 16.28 18.90 5.21
N VAL A 62 15.64 18.48 6.30
CA VAL A 62 14.59 17.45 6.26
C VAL A 62 13.33 18.11 5.74
N ASP A 63 12.71 17.48 4.75
CA ASP A 63 11.44 17.91 4.17
C ASP A 63 10.48 16.73 4.07
N GLY A 64 9.18 17.02 3.93
CA GLY A 64 8.10 16.02 3.99
C GLY A 64 7.50 15.84 5.38
N GLY A 65 6.96 14.65 5.65
CA GLY A 65 6.22 14.34 6.88
C GLY A 65 4.72 14.63 6.81
N TRP A 66 4.21 15.05 5.67
CA TRP A 66 2.78 15.11 5.36
C TRP A 66 2.38 13.96 4.43
N LYS A 67 1.08 13.70 4.31
CA LYS A 67 0.58 12.71 3.36
C LYS A 67 0.90 13.13 1.93
N ILE A 68 1.58 12.26 1.20
CA ILE A 68 1.87 12.43 -0.22
C ILE A 68 1.16 11.37 -1.03
N GLU A 69 0.93 11.68 -2.30
CA GLU A 69 0.49 10.69 -3.26
C GLU A 69 1.69 10.06 -3.97
N GLY A 70 1.61 8.77 -4.28
CA GLY A 70 2.63 8.08 -5.08
C GLY A 70 2.09 6.85 -5.78
N ASP A 71 2.82 6.36 -6.78
CA ASP A 71 2.39 5.21 -7.57
C ASP A 71 2.76 3.86 -6.92
N ASN A 72 3.68 3.87 -5.94
CA ASN A 72 4.13 2.67 -5.25
C ASN A 72 4.21 2.95 -3.74
N THR A 73 4.14 1.90 -2.92
CA THR A 73 4.39 2.01 -1.48
C THR A 73 5.90 2.26 -1.20
N PRO A 74 6.29 3.38 -0.57
CA PRO A 74 7.69 3.74 -0.36
C PRO A 74 8.31 3.02 0.84
N TYR A 75 9.64 2.90 0.81
CA TYR A 75 10.44 2.35 1.89
C TYR A 75 11.55 3.32 2.27
N CYS A 76 11.90 3.35 3.55
CA CYS A 76 13.08 4.08 4.00
C CYS A 76 14.34 3.43 3.44
N GLU A 77 15.08 4.17 2.60
CA GLU A 77 16.30 3.72 1.93
C GLU A 77 17.36 3.18 2.91
N LYS A 78 17.42 3.71 4.14
CA LYS A 78 18.42 3.27 5.13
C LYS A 78 18.01 2.06 5.95
N CYS A 79 16.74 1.94 6.33
CA CYS A 79 16.31 0.95 7.33
C CYS A 79 15.25 -0.02 6.82
N GLY A 80 14.78 0.14 5.59
CA GLY A 80 13.77 -0.72 4.97
C GLY A 80 12.38 -0.63 5.62
N LYS A 81 12.15 0.32 6.52
CA LYS A 81 10.82 0.52 7.11
C LYS A 81 9.86 1.02 6.04
N LEU A 82 8.66 0.44 6.03
CA LEU A 82 7.54 0.87 5.22
C LEU A 82 7.12 2.31 5.56
N LEU A 83 6.89 3.13 4.54
CA LEU A 83 6.51 4.53 4.69
C LEU A 83 5.06 4.77 4.23
N GLU A 84 4.47 5.84 4.73
CA GLU A 84 3.12 6.26 4.39
C GLU A 84 3.09 7.05 3.10
N ASN A 85 2.31 6.59 2.12
CA ASN A 85 1.76 7.38 1.05
C ASN A 85 0.29 7.00 0.79
N THR A 86 -0.41 7.86 0.08
CA THR A 86 -1.68 7.55 -0.57
C THR A 86 -1.36 7.05 -1.98
N LEU A 87 -1.89 5.90 -2.39
CA LEU A 87 -1.71 5.49 -3.78
C LEU A 87 -2.50 6.42 -4.71
N THR A 88 -1.88 6.83 -5.81
CA THR A 88 -2.59 7.46 -6.93
C THR A 88 -3.60 6.46 -7.53
N ASP A 89 -4.52 6.94 -8.36
CA ASP A 89 -5.42 6.06 -9.12
C ASP A 89 -4.61 5.04 -9.95
N TYR A 90 -3.53 5.50 -10.59
CA TYR A 90 -2.64 4.63 -11.35
C TYR A 90 -1.89 3.63 -10.45
N GLY A 91 -1.39 4.05 -9.30
CA GLY A 91 -0.79 3.15 -8.32
C GLY A 91 -1.77 2.07 -7.85
N CYS A 92 -3.03 2.44 -7.63
CA CYS A 92 -4.08 1.47 -7.29
C CYS A 92 -4.30 0.45 -8.43
N GLU A 93 -4.36 0.91 -9.68
CA GLU A 93 -4.50 0.03 -10.84
C GLU A 93 -3.33 -0.97 -10.96
N VAL A 94 -2.10 -0.50 -10.78
CA VAL A 94 -0.89 -1.33 -10.82
C VAL A 94 -0.88 -2.39 -9.71
N GLU A 95 -1.21 -2.00 -8.48
CA GLU A 95 -1.26 -2.93 -7.34
C GLU A 95 -2.38 -3.97 -7.51
N ILE A 96 -3.54 -3.55 -8.01
CA ILE A 96 -4.62 -4.50 -8.34
C ILE A 96 -4.18 -5.51 -9.41
N ASP A 97 -3.55 -5.05 -10.50
CA ASP A 97 -3.06 -5.94 -11.55
C ASP A 97 -1.96 -6.89 -11.03
N HIS A 98 -1.10 -6.39 -10.15
CA HIS A 98 -0.12 -7.19 -9.43
C HIS A 98 -0.81 -8.30 -8.61
N PHE A 99 -1.82 -7.97 -7.79
CA PHE A 99 -2.53 -8.95 -6.97
C PHE A 99 -3.27 -9.99 -7.81
N LEU A 100 -3.82 -9.60 -8.96
CA LEU A 100 -4.51 -10.52 -9.85
C LEU A 100 -3.56 -11.46 -10.60
N THR A 101 -2.38 -10.96 -10.94
CA THR A 101 -1.38 -11.71 -11.70
C THR A 101 -0.56 -12.64 -10.80
N ASN A 102 -0.14 -12.14 -9.63
CA ASN A 102 0.82 -12.81 -8.76
C ASN A 102 0.18 -13.38 -7.49
N GLY A 103 -0.99 -12.86 -7.12
CA GLY A 103 -1.64 -13.14 -5.85
C GLY A 103 -1.40 -12.10 -4.79
N PHE A 104 -2.10 -12.28 -3.68
CA PHE A 104 -1.97 -11.46 -2.48
C PHE A 104 -1.37 -12.31 -1.37
N ASP A 105 -0.19 -11.94 -0.90
CA ASP A 105 0.47 -12.59 0.22
C ASP A 105 0.09 -11.90 1.54
N VAL A 106 -0.73 -12.59 2.33
CA VAL A 106 -1.20 -12.09 3.64
C VAL A 106 -0.07 -11.88 4.65
N THR A 107 1.12 -12.45 4.39
CA THR A 107 2.31 -12.33 5.25
C THR A 107 3.26 -11.23 4.78
N SER A 108 3.05 -10.68 3.58
CA SER A 108 3.82 -9.58 3.00
C SER A 108 3.30 -8.25 3.51
N ASP A 109 4.11 -7.54 4.30
CA ASP A 109 3.76 -6.19 4.76
C ASP A 109 3.55 -5.20 3.60
N LEU A 110 4.20 -5.44 2.44
CA LEU A 110 3.98 -4.67 1.22
C LEU A 110 2.56 -4.87 0.70
N ASP A 111 2.19 -6.13 0.44
CA ASP A 111 0.89 -6.47 -0.13
C ASP A 111 -0.21 -5.94 0.78
N ARG A 112 -0.09 -6.19 2.08
CA ARG A 112 -1.03 -5.73 3.10
C ARG A 112 -1.21 -4.21 3.07
N ARG A 113 -0.11 -3.46 2.94
CA ARG A 113 -0.12 -2.00 2.87
C ARG A 113 -0.71 -1.49 1.56
N SER A 114 -0.25 -1.99 0.43
CA SER A 114 -0.76 -1.62 -0.90
C SER A 114 -2.26 -1.94 -1.00
N MET A 115 -2.70 -3.09 -0.49
CA MET A 115 -4.10 -3.45 -0.39
C MET A 115 -4.87 -2.48 0.52
N SER A 116 -4.32 -2.14 1.69
CA SER A 116 -4.91 -1.12 2.58
C SER A 116 -5.14 0.22 1.88
N GLU A 117 -4.21 0.65 1.02
CA GLU A 117 -4.34 1.90 0.27
C GLU A 117 -5.35 1.80 -0.86
N VAL A 118 -5.31 0.72 -1.67
CA VAL A 118 -6.29 0.47 -2.73
C VAL A 118 -7.72 0.56 -2.19
N ILE A 119 -7.96 0.05 -0.99
CA ILE A 119 -9.25 0.10 -0.33
C ILE A 119 -9.58 1.53 0.09
N SER A 120 -8.64 2.15 0.83
CA SER A 120 -8.83 3.46 1.45
C SER A 120 -9.01 4.58 0.43
N SER A 121 -8.35 4.49 -0.73
CA SER A 121 -8.47 5.44 -1.84
C SER A 121 -9.76 5.28 -2.65
N GLY A 122 -10.46 4.15 -2.51
CA GLY A 122 -11.59 3.81 -3.39
C GLY A 122 -11.15 3.35 -4.80
N GLY A 123 -9.85 3.16 -5.03
CA GLY A 123 -9.28 2.76 -6.33
C GLY A 123 -9.77 1.40 -6.85
N TRP A 124 -10.48 0.63 -6.04
CA TRP A 124 -11.12 -0.62 -6.42
C TRP A 124 -12.43 -0.45 -7.20
N GLU A 125 -13.11 0.71 -7.14
CA GLU A 125 -14.43 0.93 -7.76
C GLU A 125 -14.46 0.70 -9.29
N PRO A 126 -13.50 1.24 -10.08
CA PRO A 126 -13.45 0.97 -11.52
C PRO A 126 -13.26 -0.52 -11.83
N PHE A 127 -12.62 -1.27 -10.92
CA PHE A 127 -12.27 -2.66 -11.10
C PHE A 127 -13.38 -3.63 -10.67
N ALA A 128 -14.15 -3.30 -9.62
CA ALA A 128 -15.36 -4.04 -9.26
C ALA A 128 -16.32 -4.17 -10.46
N ARG A 129 -16.38 -3.15 -11.32
CA ARG A 129 -17.16 -3.19 -12.57
C ARG A 129 -16.69 -4.25 -13.57
N GLN A 130 -15.40 -4.60 -13.55
CA GLN A 130 -14.79 -5.62 -14.42
C GLN A 130 -14.93 -7.03 -13.83
N LEU A 131 -14.87 -7.16 -12.51
CA LEU A 131 -15.03 -8.43 -11.80
C LEU A 131 -16.48 -8.92 -11.77
N PHE A 132 -17.43 -8.01 -11.54
CA PHE A 132 -18.86 -8.31 -11.43
C PHE A 132 -19.59 -7.94 -12.72
N LYS A 133 -20.16 -8.96 -13.38
CA LYS A 133 -20.65 -8.87 -14.76
C LYS A 133 -22.05 -8.29 -14.90
N ASN A 134 -22.83 -8.25 -13.83
CA ASN A 134 -24.23 -7.84 -13.78
C ASN A 134 -24.46 -6.79 -12.68
N GLU A 135 -25.46 -5.94 -12.87
CA GLU A 135 -25.73 -4.75 -12.06
C GLU A 135 -26.18 -5.10 -10.63
N ASP A 136 -26.90 -6.21 -10.45
CA ASP A 136 -27.33 -6.70 -9.14
C ASP A 136 -26.17 -7.20 -8.27
N GLU A 137 -25.11 -7.78 -8.86
CA GLU A 137 -23.88 -8.12 -8.13
C GLU A 137 -23.12 -6.85 -7.74
N ARG A 138 -23.25 -5.76 -8.50
CA ARG A 138 -22.59 -4.47 -8.22
C ARG A 138 -23.29 -3.70 -7.11
N GLU A 139 -24.63 -3.57 -7.14
CA GLU A 139 -25.38 -2.87 -6.09
C GLU A 139 -25.30 -3.58 -4.73
N ASN A 140 -25.24 -4.91 -4.72
CA ASN A 140 -24.99 -5.68 -3.49
C ASN A 140 -23.52 -5.61 -3.01
N THR A 141 -22.65 -4.93 -3.76
CA THR A 141 -21.20 -4.76 -3.51
C THR A 141 -20.84 -3.27 -3.42
N LEU A 142 -21.75 -2.44 -2.88
CA LEU A 142 -21.51 -1.03 -2.55
C LEU A 142 -21.47 -0.78 -1.02
N ASN A 143 -21.45 -1.85 -0.22
CA ASN A 143 -21.26 -1.76 1.22
C ASN A 143 -19.78 -2.02 1.51
N TYR A 144 -19.02 -0.93 1.71
CA TYR A 144 -17.56 -0.85 1.82
C TYR A 144 -16.82 -2.01 2.52
N PHE A 145 -17.42 -2.66 3.53
CA PHE A 145 -16.84 -3.81 4.23
C PHE A 145 -17.07 -5.16 3.53
N ASP A 146 -18.24 -5.38 2.94
CA ASP A 146 -18.56 -6.60 2.18
C ASP A 146 -17.76 -6.66 0.87
N ASP A 147 -17.38 -5.48 0.34
CA ASP A 147 -16.73 -5.30 -0.96
C ASP A 147 -15.26 -5.70 -0.91
N LEU A 148 -14.59 -5.36 0.19
CA LEU A 148 -13.22 -5.78 0.48
C LEU A 148 -13.11 -7.31 0.62
N HIS A 149 -14.01 -7.90 1.39
CA HIS A 149 -14.09 -9.35 1.55
C HIS A 149 -14.34 -10.04 0.20
N ARG A 150 -15.24 -9.50 -0.63
CA ARG A 150 -15.54 -10.06 -1.97
C ARG A 150 -14.42 -9.86 -2.97
N LEU A 151 -13.75 -8.70 -2.98
CA LEU A 151 -12.60 -8.44 -3.86
C LEU A 151 -11.45 -9.39 -3.53
N CYS A 152 -11.09 -9.51 -2.26
CA CYS A 152 -10.04 -10.41 -1.81
C CYS A 152 -10.41 -11.88 -2.10
N ARG A 153 -11.64 -12.31 -1.78
CA ARG A 153 -12.14 -13.64 -2.19
C ARG A 153 -12.05 -13.84 -3.69
N SER A 154 -12.39 -12.86 -4.51
CA SER A 154 -12.38 -12.97 -5.97
C SER A 154 -10.97 -13.05 -6.56
N ILE A 155 -10.02 -12.28 -6.01
CA ILE A 155 -8.59 -12.36 -6.35
C ILE A 155 -8.09 -13.77 -6.00
N LEU A 156 -8.34 -14.22 -4.78
CA LEU A 156 -7.89 -15.52 -4.27
C LEU A 156 -8.55 -16.72 -4.98
N ILE A 157 -9.83 -16.61 -5.37
CA ILE A 157 -10.53 -17.65 -6.15
C ILE A 157 -10.00 -17.74 -7.59
N LYS A 158 -9.56 -16.64 -8.21
CA LYS A 158 -8.99 -16.67 -9.58
C LYS A 158 -7.62 -17.35 -9.62
N ILE A 159 -6.81 -17.17 -8.59
CA ILE A 159 -5.53 -17.88 -8.37
C ILE A 159 -5.78 -19.36 -7.99
N GLY A 160 -7.05 -19.67 -7.69
CA GLY A 160 -7.64 -20.98 -7.47
C GLY A 160 -7.54 -22.02 -8.58
N LYS A 161 -7.12 -21.66 -9.79
CA LYS A 161 -6.91 -22.62 -10.90
C LYS A 161 -5.66 -23.47 -10.75
#